data_AF-A0A6G1H0Y8-F1
#
_entry.id   AF-A0A6G1H0Y8-F1
#
_cell.length_a   1.000
_cell.length_b   1.000
_cell.length_c   1.000
_cell.angle_alpha   90.00
_cell.angle_beta   90.00
_cell.angle_gamma   90.00
#
_symmetry.space_group_name_H-M   'P 1'
#
loop_
_entity.id
_entity.type
_entity.pdbx_description
1 polymer ?
#
loop_
_entity_poly.entity_id
_entity_poly.type
_entity_poly.pdbx_seq_one_letter_code
_entity_poly.pdbx_strand_id
1 'polypeptide(L)'
;MNNFPSFLDNSQNAIGNNVPRAAPSPSPSVQSHQSNGVANGGMGVGLAAIPQAGQQMDINILWNWVQELSGELNRERAQAADLVAAAQRLASRAAEEGASPTIAQANGEINANRNGTNAADVAALHNQISSSTRMNETLTTEVHALHSLLGHYQDGLSHILDKLRPYASAQADAVTALKAHYLALLQEERDTNLQLRLDAQEWQTRLSRAADLARKALATHTESNLSYVKRIAGLKAENAQLRRMVGWEPAEDSSDDEGGENQPPQMKGLPHHSPNQQHQMQGQGQTMQSPFMQHQGEQQG
;
A
#
# COMPACT_ATOMS: atom_id res chain seq x y z
N MET A 1 -41.85 -2.50 -17.58
CA MET A 1 -41.25 -1.95 -16.36
C MET A 1 -41.42 -2.96 -15.24
N ASN A 2 -40.35 -3.65 -14.81
CA ASN A 2 -40.38 -4.46 -13.59
C ASN A 2 -39.50 -3.79 -12.54
N ASN A 3 -40.15 -3.41 -11.44
CA ASN A 3 -39.66 -2.60 -10.35
C ASN A 3 -39.06 -3.51 -9.28
N PHE A 4 -37.84 -3.23 -8.82
CA PHE A 4 -37.19 -3.94 -7.71
C PHE A 4 -37.82 -3.54 -6.36
N PRO A 5 -38.00 -4.45 -5.38
CA PRO A 5 -38.32 -4.06 -4.01
C PRO A 5 -37.03 -3.73 -3.25
N SER A 6 -37.02 -2.51 -2.71
CA SER A 6 -36.03 -1.95 -1.79
C SER A 6 -36.33 -2.47 -0.37
N PHE A 7 -35.36 -3.12 0.28
CA PHE A 7 -35.47 -3.61 1.65
C PHE A 7 -34.80 -2.62 2.59
N LEU A 8 -35.52 -1.58 2.99
CA LEU A 8 -35.10 -0.63 4.02
C LEU A 8 -36.36 -0.02 4.63
N ASP A 9 -36.89 -0.66 5.68
CA ASP A 9 -37.48 0.01 6.84
C ASP A 9 -38.03 -1.03 7.83
N ASN A 10 -37.39 -1.17 9.00
CA ASN A 10 -38.12 -1.23 10.27
C ASN A 10 -37.16 -0.97 11.43
N SER A 11 -37.46 0.08 12.17
CA SER A 11 -36.74 0.59 13.31
C SER A 11 -37.22 -0.05 14.62
N GLN A 12 -36.44 0.18 15.69
CA GLN A 12 -36.78 0.02 17.12
C GLN A 12 -36.59 -1.37 17.74
N ASN A 13 -35.39 -1.65 18.30
CA ASN A 13 -35.21 -1.65 19.75
C ASN A 13 -33.70 -1.62 20.14
N ALA A 14 -33.40 -1.01 21.28
CA ALA A 14 -32.10 -0.45 21.67
C ALA A 14 -31.15 -1.42 22.40
N ILE A 15 -29.91 -0.91 22.60
CA ILE A 15 -28.83 -1.33 23.53
C ILE A 15 -27.88 -2.41 22.96
N GLY A 16 -26.59 -2.22 22.68
CA GLY A 16 -25.66 -1.11 22.89
C GLY A 16 -24.23 -1.67 22.85
N ASN A 17 -23.52 -1.53 21.72
CA ASN A 17 -22.05 -1.48 21.58
C ASN A 17 -21.69 -1.44 20.09
N ASN A 18 -21.81 -0.28 19.46
CA ASN A 18 -21.28 -0.08 18.11
C ASN A 18 -20.69 1.32 18.00
N VAL A 19 -19.36 1.38 17.94
CA VAL A 19 -18.59 2.60 17.68
C VAL A 19 -18.81 3.00 16.21
N PRO A 20 -19.31 4.20 15.90
CA PRO A 20 -19.39 4.66 14.52
C PRO A 20 -17.97 5.05 14.04
N ARG A 21 -17.46 4.37 13.01
CA ARG A 21 -16.27 4.83 12.27
C ARG A 21 -16.62 6.13 11.54
N ALA A 22 -16.03 7.24 11.97
CA ALA A 22 -16.08 8.51 11.27
C ALA A 22 -15.27 8.43 9.95
N ALA A 23 -15.78 9.07 8.90
CA ALA A 23 -15.02 9.32 7.67
C ALA A 23 -13.89 10.33 7.94
N PRO A 24 -12.71 10.19 7.31
CA PRO A 24 -11.63 11.17 7.48
C PRO A 24 -12.02 12.51 6.83
N SER A 25 -11.95 13.57 7.63
CA SER A 25 -12.12 14.96 7.21
C SER A 25 -10.87 15.50 6.49
N PRO A 26 -11.01 16.37 5.47
CA PRO A 26 -9.88 17.03 4.83
C PRO A 26 -9.31 18.12 5.76
N SER A 27 -8.01 18.04 6.06
CA SER A 27 -7.30 19.09 6.81
C SER A 27 -7.10 20.36 5.95
N PRO A 28 -7.06 21.55 6.57
CA PRO A 28 -6.89 22.82 5.87
C PRO A 28 -5.44 23.01 5.44
N SER A 29 -5.21 23.13 4.14
CA SER A 29 -3.95 23.58 3.55
C SER A 29 -3.74 25.06 3.86
N VAL A 30 -2.60 25.38 4.47
CA VAL A 30 -2.12 26.75 4.70
C VAL A 30 -1.88 27.42 3.35
N GLN A 31 -2.70 28.44 3.04
CA GLN A 31 -2.53 29.30 1.87
C GLN A 31 -1.28 30.18 2.02
N SER A 32 -0.18 29.76 1.39
CA SER A 32 0.90 30.68 1.01
C SER A 32 0.43 31.55 -0.15
N HIS A 33 0.58 32.86 -0.01
CA HIS A 33 0.21 33.87 -1.00
C HIS A 33 0.78 33.55 -2.39
N GLN A 34 -0.09 33.40 -3.40
CA GLN A 34 0.30 33.52 -4.79
C GLN A 34 -0.47 34.67 -5.42
N SER A 35 0.30 35.66 -5.86
CA SER A 35 -0.14 36.83 -6.60
C SER A 35 -0.62 36.44 -7.99
N ASN A 36 -1.68 37.11 -8.40
CA ASN A 36 -2.41 36.98 -9.65
C ASN A 36 -1.53 37.34 -10.87
N GLY A 37 -1.60 36.52 -11.93
CA GLY A 37 -0.86 36.72 -13.18
C GLY A 37 -1.53 36.00 -14.37
N VAL A 38 -2.49 36.70 -14.96
CA VAL A 38 -3.20 36.57 -16.25
C VAL A 38 -2.69 35.56 -17.30
N ALA A 39 -3.68 34.82 -17.84
CA ALA A 39 -3.76 34.01 -19.05
C ALA A 39 -2.91 34.43 -20.28
N ASN A 40 -2.36 33.45 -21.01
CA ASN A 40 -2.76 33.09 -22.40
C ASN A 40 -1.92 31.89 -22.89
N GLY A 41 -2.51 31.03 -23.73
CA GLY A 41 -1.96 29.75 -24.12
C GLY A 41 -1.02 29.74 -25.33
N GLY A 42 -0.75 28.51 -25.79
CA GLY A 42 -0.17 28.22 -27.10
C GLY A 42 1.28 27.75 -27.08
N MET A 43 1.46 26.46 -27.39
CA MET A 43 2.54 25.85 -28.21
C MET A 43 3.99 26.33 -27.99
N GLY A 44 4.86 25.42 -27.52
CA GLY A 44 6.31 25.60 -27.66
C GLY A 44 7.13 24.55 -26.92
N VAL A 45 7.54 23.50 -27.63
CA VAL A 45 8.69 22.67 -27.26
C VAL A 45 9.94 23.54 -27.35
N GLY A 46 10.64 23.77 -26.24
CA GLY A 46 11.88 24.55 -26.23
C GLY A 46 12.45 24.79 -24.85
N LEU A 47 13.56 24.10 -24.57
CA LEU A 47 14.71 24.53 -23.76
C LEU A 47 14.47 25.19 -22.38
N ALA A 48 14.89 24.45 -21.34
CA ALA A 48 15.59 24.98 -20.17
C ALA A 48 14.98 26.21 -19.45
N ALA A 49 13.93 25.98 -18.67
CA ALA A 49 13.62 26.82 -17.52
C ALA A 49 14.26 26.21 -16.26
N ILE A 50 15.60 26.28 -16.17
CA ILE A 50 16.28 26.15 -14.89
C ILE A 50 16.00 27.47 -14.15
N PRO A 51 15.46 27.47 -12.91
CA PRO A 51 15.28 28.70 -12.16
C PRO A 51 16.66 29.31 -11.92
N GLN A 52 16.88 30.50 -12.48
CA GLN A 52 18.12 31.28 -12.40
C GLN A 52 18.31 31.92 -11.00
N ALA A 53 18.09 31.15 -9.92
CA ALA A 53 18.21 31.62 -8.54
C ALA A 53 19.67 31.93 -8.12
N GLY A 54 20.67 31.40 -8.86
CA GLY A 54 22.08 31.67 -8.59
C GLY A 54 22.55 33.06 -9.02
N GLN A 55 22.00 33.62 -10.10
CA GLN A 55 22.47 34.93 -10.60
C GLN A 55 22.04 36.09 -9.70
N GLN A 56 20.89 36.01 -9.03
CA GLN A 56 20.49 37.06 -8.09
C GLN A 56 21.24 36.99 -6.75
N MET A 57 21.65 35.79 -6.32
CA MET A 57 22.45 35.62 -5.10
C MET A 57 23.87 36.16 -5.29
N ASP A 58 24.47 35.90 -6.45
CA ASP A 58 25.81 36.40 -6.80
C ASP A 58 25.85 37.95 -6.85
N ILE A 59 24.82 38.59 -7.42
CA ILE A 59 24.71 40.06 -7.42
C ILE A 59 24.65 40.65 -6.01
N ASN A 60 23.97 39.97 -5.07
CA ASN A 60 23.95 40.39 -3.67
C ASN A 60 25.30 40.18 -2.98
N ILE A 61 26.04 39.12 -3.31
CA ILE A 61 27.39 38.86 -2.77
C ILE A 61 28.39 39.88 -3.30
N LEU A 62 28.38 40.14 -4.61
CA LEU A 62 29.24 41.16 -5.24
C LEU A 62 28.97 42.55 -4.67
N TRP A 63 27.70 42.90 -4.41
CA TRP A 63 27.36 44.17 -3.79
C TRP A 63 27.93 44.29 -2.36
N ASN A 64 27.85 43.21 -1.57
CA ASN A 64 28.46 43.19 -0.23
C ASN A 64 29.98 43.36 -0.27
N TRP A 65 30.69 42.68 -1.19
CA TRP A 65 32.14 42.84 -1.33
C TRP A 65 32.56 44.23 -1.81
N VAL A 66 31.79 44.85 -2.71
CA VAL A 66 32.05 46.23 -3.14
C VAL A 66 31.88 47.20 -1.97
N GLN A 67 30.87 47.00 -1.12
CA GLN A 67 30.70 47.81 0.09
C GLN A 67 31.85 47.62 1.06
N GLU A 68 32.30 46.39 1.27
CA GLU A 68 33.44 46.06 2.14
C GLU A 68 34.74 46.70 1.64
N LEU A 69 35.07 46.55 0.35
CA LEU A 69 36.25 47.20 -0.25
C LEU A 69 36.16 48.73 -0.18
N SER A 70 34.96 49.31 -0.36
CA SER A 70 34.76 50.76 -0.24
C SER A 70 34.97 51.26 1.20
N GLY A 71 34.61 50.44 2.18
CA GLY A 71 34.88 50.67 3.60
C GLY A 71 36.38 50.66 3.87
N GLU A 72 37.09 49.68 3.33
CA GLU A 72 38.55 49.55 3.50
C GLU A 72 39.32 50.70 2.83
N LEU A 73 38.92 51.12 1.63
CA LEU A 73 39.54 52.25 0.93
C LEU A 73 39.32 53.59 1.67
N ASN A 74 38.15 53.78 2.27
CA ASN A 74 37.90 54.95 3.12
C ASN A 74 38.70 54.88 4.43
N ARG A 75 38.90 53.68 4.96
CA ARG A 75 39.76 53.45 6.12
C ARG A 75 41.22 53.78 5.82
N GLU A 76 41.74 53.34 4.67
CA GLU A 76 43.10 53.69 4.21
C GLU A 76 43.27 55.19 3.97
N ARG A 77 42.26 55.86 3.40
CA ARG A 77 42.29 57.33 3.24
C ARG A 77 42.28 58.07 4.56
N ALA A 78 41.51 57.62 5.55
CA ALA A 78 41.51 58.20 6.89
C ALA A 78 42.88 58.02 7.57
N GLN A 79 43.49 56.84 7.45
CA GLN A 79 44.83 56.57 7.98
C GLN A 79 45.90 57.43 7.30
N ALA A 80 45.81 57.64 5.98
CA ALA A 80 46.70 58.54 5.24
C ALA A 80 46.52 60.00 5.67
N ALA A 81 45.29 60.45 5.93
CA ALA A 81 45.01 61.79 6.42
C ALA A 81 45.59 62.02 7.84
N ASP A 82 45.47 61.05 8.73
CA ASP A 82 46.05 61.11 10.08
C ASP A 82 47.58 61.14 10.04
N LEU A 83 48.22 60.39 9.14
CA LEU A 83 49.68 60.44 8.93
C LEU A 83 50.13 61.81 8.41
N VAL A 84 49.39 62.41 7.47
CA VAL A 84 49.68 63.75 6.97
C VAL A 84 49.49 64.80 8.07
N ALA A 85 48.45 64.68 8.90
CA ALA A 85 48.25 65.56 10.05
C ALA A 85 49.36 65.42 11.10
N ALA A 86 49.84 64.20 11.35
CA ALA A 86 50.98 63.95 12.24
C ALA A 86 52.29 64.53 11.68
N ALA A 87 52.53 64.39 10.38
CA ALA A 87 53.68 65.00 9.70
C ALA A 87 53.62 66.53 9.75
N GLN A 88 52.44 67.13 9.58
CA GLN A 88 52.25 68.58 9.67
C GLN A 88 52.52 69.09 11.09
N ARG A 89 52.08 68.36 12.12
CA ARG A 89 52.36 68.70 13.53
C ARG A 89 53.84 68.60 13.88
N LEU A 90 54.57 67.67 13.27
CA LEU A 90 56.01 67.55 13.44
C LEU A 90 56.74 68.70 12.73
N ALA A 91 56.29 69.08 11.54
CA ALA A 91 56.83 70.21 10.78
C ALA A 91 56.57 71.55 11.49
N SER A 92 55.39 71.76 12.08
CA SER A 92 55.09 72.98 12.84
C SER A 92 55.90 73.07 14.13
N ARG A 93 56.07 71.94 14.84
CA ARG A 93 56.89 71.89 16.05
C ARG A 93 58.37 72.15 15.78
N ALA A 94 58.89 71.67 14.64
CA ALA A 94 60.25 71.97 14.19
C ALA A 94 60.46 73.44 13.78
N ALA A 95 59.38 74.16 13.46
CA ALA A 95 59.42 75.58 13.09
C ALA A 95 59.25 76.52 14.30
N GLU A 96 58.52 76.12 15.34
CA GLU A 96 58.20 76.95 16.52
C GLU A 96 59.24 76.85 17.65
N GLU A 97 59.90 75.72 17.84
CA GLU A 97 60.97 75.57 18.84
C GLU A 97 62.34 75.92 18.22
N GLY A 98 62.68 77.21 18.18
CA GLY A 98 64.03 77.71 17.85
C GLY A 98 65.15 77.29 18.83
N ALA A 99 64.94 76.22 19.60
CA ALA A 99 65.96 75.55 20.39
C ALA A 99 66.31 74.27 19.65
N SER A 100 67.50 74.20 19.08
CA SER A 100 68.00 72.96 18.48
C SER A 100 68.26 71.95 19.60
N PRO A 101 67.42 70.90 19.81
CA PRO A 101 67.98 69.69 20.37
C PRO A 101 69.11 69.29 19.43
N THR A 102 70.28 68.98 19.96
CA THR A 102 71.40 68.49 19.13
C THR A 102 70.81 67.44 18.20
N ILE A 103 70.89 67.66 16.88
CA ILE A 103 70.22 66.83 15.86
C ILE A 103 70.50 65.33 16.11
N ALA A 104 71.65 65.01 16.70
CA ALA A 104 72.04 63.67 17.13
C ALA A 104 71.18 63.07 18.28
N GLN A 105 70.77 63.87 19.26
CA GLN A 105 69.98 63.44 20.42
C GLN A 105 68.49 63.30 20.04
N ALA A 106 67.95 64.25 19.28
CA ALA A 106 66.62 64.11 18.68
C ALA A 106 66.55 62.94 17.69
N ASN A 107 67.57 62.73 16.85
CA ASN A 107 67.63 61.55 15.98
C ASN A 107 67.80 60.24 16.75
N GLY A 108 68.53 60.23 17.87
CA GLY A 108 68.69 59.06 18.72
C GLY A 108 67.37 58.65 19.38
N GLU A 109 66.62 59.61 19.91
CA GLU A 109 65.31 59.40 20.52
C GLU A 109 64.23 59.08 19.49
N ILE A 110 64.24 59.72 18.32
CA ILE A 110 63.34 59.41 17.21
C ILE A 110 63.65 58.03 16.64
N ASN A 111 64.91 57.64 16.46
CA ASN A 111 65.25 56.29 16.02
C ASN A 111 64.97 55.23 17.09
N ALA A 112 65.20 55.51 18.37
CA ALA A 112 64.88 54.57 19.46
C ALA A 112 63.37 54.39 19.61
N ASN A 113 62.59 55.48 19.56
CA ASN A 113 61.13 55.43 19.59
C ASN A 113 60.60 54.76 18.32
N ARG A 114 61.06 55.13 17.13
CA ARG A 114 60.68 54.52 15.86
C ARG A 114 61.05 53.04 15.79
N ASN A 115 62.24 52.62 16.23
CA ASN A 115 62.59 51.20 16.27
C ASN A 115 61.81 50.45 17.35
N GLY A 116 61.53 51.07 18.50
CA GLY A 116 60.73 50.47 19.57
C GLY A 116 59.25 50.29 19.17
N THR A 117 58.64 51.30 18.55
CA THR A 117 57.27 51.23 18.02
C THR A 117 57.19 50.25 16.86
N ASN A 118 58.12 50.31 15.90
CA ASN A 118 58.15 49.36 14.79
C ASN A 118 58.36 47.91 15.28
N ALA A 119 59.18 47.69 16.31
CA ALA A 119 59.36 46.35 16.88
C ALA A 119 58.10 45.85 17.61
N ALA A 120 57.40 46.73 18.34
CA ALA A 120 56.13 46.40 18.98
C ALA A 120 55.02 46.12 17.97
N ASP A 121 54.94 46.91 16.90
CA ASP A 121 53.96 46.75 15.81
C ASP A 121 54.24 45.46 15.02
N VAL A 122 55.50 45.15 14.71
CA VAL A 122 55.91 43.90 14.06
C VAL A 122 55.60 42.68 14.93
N ALA A 123 55.75 42.79 16.26
CA ALA A 123 55.37 41.73 17.18
C ALA A 123 53.84 41.55 17.26
N ALA A 124 53.08 42.65 17.27
CA ALA A 124 51.62 42.62 17.23
C ALA A 124 51.10 41.98 15.94
N LEU A 125 51.66 42.35 14.78
CA LEU A 125 51.35 41.75 13.49
C LEU A 125 51.71 40.25 13.45
N HIS A 126 52.86 39.86 13.97
CA HIS A 126 53.22 38.42 14.08
C HIS A 126 52.24 37.64 14.97
N ASN A 127 51.80 38.22 16.09
CA ASN A 127 50.81 37.60 16.96
C ASN A 127 49.44 37.49 16.27
N GLN A 128 49.04 38.51 15.51
CA GLN A 128 47.79 38.49 14.74
C GLN A 128 47.84 37.46 13.61
N ILE A 129 48.94 37.38 12.86
CA ILE A 129 49.16 36.37 11.82
C ILE A 129 49.14 34.97 12.44
N SER A 130 49.82 34.78 13.57
CA SER A 130 49.85 33.48 14.27
C SER A 130 48.46 33.08 14.77
N SER A 131 47.69 34.03 15.31
CA SER A 131 46.31 33.82 15.75
C SER A 131 45.39 33.45 14.57
N SER A 132 45.46 34.22 13.49
CA SER A 132 44.68 33.97 12.26
C SER A 132 45.03 32.62 11.64
N THR A 133 46.31 32.24 11.62
CA THR A 133 46.76 30.95 11.08
C THR A 133 46.18 29.79 11.89
N ARG A 134 46.21 29.86 13.23
CA ARG A 134 45.60 28.83 14.11
C ARG A 134 44.08 28.73 13.93
N MET A 135 43.40 29.87 13.75
CA MET A 135 41.97 29.88 13.46
C MET A 135 41.66 29.23 12.11
N ASN A 136 42.48 29.52 11.10
CA ASN A 136 42.35 28.92 9.77
C ASN A 136 42.58 27.42 9.82
N GLU A 137 43.62 26.95 10.53
CA GLU A 137 43.85 25.52 10.79
C GLU A 137 42.62 24.87 11.45
N THR A 138 42.07 25.49 12.50
CA THR A 138 40.88 24.97 13.19
C THR A 138 39.68 24.87 12.24
N LEU A 139 39.37 25.94 11.50
CA LEU A 139 38.28 25.94 10.52
C LEU A 139 38.49 24.91 9.41
N THR A 140 39.71 24.74 8.93
CA THR A 140 40.01 23.73 7.90
C THR A 140 39.77 22.32 8.43
N THR A 141 40.14 22.02 9.68
CA THR A 141 39.85 20.71 10.29
C THR A 141 38.36 20.46 10.46
N GLU A 142 37.59 21.49 10.84
CA GLU A 142 36.14 21.41 10.97
C GLU A 142 35.45 21.19 9.62
N VAL A 143 35.88 21.92 8.58
CA VAL A 143 35.38 21.72 7.20
C VAL A 143 35.67 20.31 6.71
N HIS A 144 36.86 19.75 6.98
CA HIS A 144 37.17 18.36 6.62
C HIS A 144 36.28 17.36 7.37
N ALA A 145 36.01 17.58 8.65
CA ALA A 145 35.12 16.73 9.44
C ALA A 145 33.67 16.77 8.90
N LEU A 146 33.16 17.97 8.58
CA LEU A 146 31.84 18.15 7.97
C LEU A 146 31.75 17.48 6.59
N HIS A 147 32.80 17.59 5.78
CA HIS A 147 32.84 16.94 4.47
C HIS A 147 32.86 15.41 4.57
N SER A 148 33.61 14.86 5.55
CA SER A 148 33.60 13.42 5.83
C SER A 148 32.21 12.94 6.28
N LEU A 149 31.54 13.71 7.15
CA LEU A 149 30.19 13.39 7.59
C LEU A 149 29.19 13.42 6.42
N LEU A 150 29.30 14.41 5.53
CA LEU A 150 28.50 14.47 4.31
C LEU A 150 28.71 13.23 3.43
N GLY A 151 29.97 12.78 3.29
CA GLY A 151 30.30 11.53 2.61
C GLY A 151 29.60 10.31 3.23
N HIS A 152 29.65 10.17 4.56
CA HIS A 152 28.96 9.09 5.26
C HIS A 152 27.43 9.13 5.07
N TYR A 153 26.82 10.32 5.04
CA TYR A 153 25.39 10.45 4.74
C TYR A 153 25.08 10.08 3.30
N GLN A 154 25.91 10.48 2.35
CA GLN A 154 25.76 10.12 0.95
C GLN A 154 25.83 8.60 0.76
N ASP A 155 26.82 7.95 1.37
CA ASP A 155 27.00 6.50 1.30
C ASP A 155 25.83 5.76 1.98
N GLY A 156 25.38 6.25 3.14
CA GLY A 156 24.23 5.70 3.85
C GLY A 156 22.94 5.81 3.03
N LEU A 157 22.68 6.97 2.42
CA LEU A 157 21.51 7.17 1.55
C LEU A 157 21.59 6.31 0.28
N SER A 158 22.78 6.19 -0.33
CA SER A 158 22.98 5.29 -1.47
C SER A 158 22.66 3.85 -1.09
N HIS A 159 23.16 3.38 0.07
CA HIS A 159 22.90 2.04 0.56
C HIS A 159 21.41 1.79 0.82
N ILE A 160 20.72 2.74 1.45
CA ILE A 160 19.27 2.65 1.69
C ILE A 160 18.53 2.59 0.36
N LEU A 161 18.88 3.44 -0.62
CA LEU A 161 18.24 3.45 -1.94
C LEU A 161 18.48 2.13 -2.71
N ASP A 162 19.65 1.53 -2.59
CA ASP A 162 19.99 0.25 -3.20
C ASP A 162 19.18 -0.92 -2.62
N LYS A 163 18.74 -0.82 -1.36
CA LYS A 163 17.85 -1.82 -0.73
C LYS A 163 16.37 -1.51 -0.94
N LEU A 164 16.01 -0.23 -0.93
CA LEU A 164 14.62 0.21 -1.02
C LEU A 164 14.02 -0.05 -2.41
N ARG A 165 14.77 0.22 -3.49
CA ARG A 165 14.29 -0.05 -4.85
C ARG A 165 13.92 -1.51 -5.10
N PRO A 166 14.81 -2.49 -4.85
CA PRO A 166 14.47 -3.90 -5.07
C PRO A 166 13.39 -4.39 -4.10
N TYR A 167 13.32 -3.87 -2.87
CA TYR A 167 12.24 -4.20 -1.95
C TYR A 167 10.89 -3.73 -2.48
N ALA A 168 10.79 -2.48 -2.96
CA ALA A 168 9.55 -1.94 -3.50
C ALA A 168 9.06 -2.72 -4.73
N SER A 169 9.97 -3.08 -5.64
CA SER A 169 9.61 -3.90 -6.81
C SER A 169 9.17 -5.30 -6.40
N ALA A 170 9.94 -5.99 -5.54
CA ALA A 170 9.59 -7.33 -5.06
C ALA A 170 8.24 -7.34 -4.32
N GLN A 171 7.93 -6.29 -3.56
CA GLN A 171 6.65 -6.16 -2.87
C GLN A 171 5.50 -5.97 -3.86
N ALA A 172 5.68 -5.14 -4.90
CA ALA A 172 4.67 -4.95 -5.95
C ALA A 172 4.40 -6.27 -6.71
N ASP A 173 5.46 -7.02 -7.01
CA ASP A 173 5.37 -8.33 -7.66
C ASP A 173 4.65 -9.34 -6.77
N ALA A 174 4.99 -9.41 -5.48
CA ALA A 174 4.34 -10.30 -4.52
C ALA A 174 2.84 -10.00 -4.38
N VAL A 175 2.45 -8.73 -4.30
CA VAL A 175 1.04 -8.33 -4.25
C VAL A 175 0.30 -8.70 -5.54
N THR A 176 0.96 -8.56 -6.70
CA THR A 176 0.37 -8.91 -7.99
C THR A 176 0.21 -10.42 -8.13
N ALA A 177 1.22 -11.20 -7.74
CA ALA A 177 1.19 -12.66 -7.73
C ALA A 177 0.08 -13.19 -6.80
N LEU A 178 -0.06 -12.59 -5.60
CA LEU A 178 -1.12 -12.93 -4.66
C LEU A 178 -2.51 -12.65 -5.25
N LYS A 179 -2.70 -11.50 -5.90
CA LYS A 179 -3.97 -11.19 -6.58
C LYS A 179 -4.27 -12.18 -7.70
N ALA A 180 -3.28 -12.50 -8.53
CA ALA A 180 -3.43 -13.48 -9.60
C ALA A 180 -3.80 -14.87 -9.05
N HIS A 181 -3.16 -15.30 -7.96
CA HIS A 181 -3.45 -16.57 -7.29
C HIS A 181 -4.88 -16.64 -6.76
N TYR A 182 -5.36 -15.61 -6.04
CA TYR A 182 -6.73 -15.61 -5.54
C TYR A 182 -7.78 -15.53 -6.66
N LEU A 183 -7.48 -14.81 -7.75
CA LEU A 183 -8.36 -14.80 -8.92
C LEU A 183 -8.42 -16.16 -9.60
N ALA A 184 -7.29 -16.87 -9.70
CA ALA A 184 -7.24 -18.23 -10.22
C ALA A 184 -8.07 -19.19 -9.36
N LEU A 185 -7.90 -19.16 -8.04
CA LEU A 185 -8.70 -19.98 -7.11
C LEU A 185 -10.19 -19.67 -7.21
N LEU A 186 -10.56 -18.39 -7.31
CA LEU A 186 -11.96 -17.99 -7.46
C LEU A 186 -12.55 -18.46 -8.80
N GLN A 187 -11.75 -18.47 -9.86
CA GLN A 187 -12.16 -18.99 -11.16
C GLN A 187 -12.34 -20.51 -11.10
N GLU A 188 -11.41 -21.23 -10.48
CA GLU A 188 -11.51 -22.67 -10.25
C GLU A 188 -12.80 -23.02 -9.50
N GLU A 189 -13.10 -22.35 -8.38
CA GLU A 189 -14.33 -22.59 -7.62
C GLU A 189 -15.61 -22.28 -8.42
N ARG A 190 -15.56 -21.28 -9.32
CA ARG A 190 -16.70 -21.00 -10.20
C ARG A 190 -16.88 -22.10 -11.24
N ASP A 191 -15.79 -22.60 -11.80
CA ASP A 191 -15.80 -23.66 -12.80
C ASP A 191 -16.25 -25.00 -12.18
N THR A 192 -15.77 -25.34 -10.98
CA THR A 192 -16.24 -26.52 -10.23
C THR A 192 -17.71 -26.41 -9.87
N ASN A 193 -18.20 -25.24 -9.42
CA ASN A 193 -19.61 -25.04 -9.12
C ASN A 193 -20.50 -25.18 -10.36
N LEU A 194 -20.05 -24.61 -11.49
CA LEU A 194 -20.74 -24.74 -12.77
C LEU A 194 -20.79 -26.20 -13.22
N GLN A 195 -19.68 -26.93 -13.11
CA GLN A 195 -19.62 -28.35 -13.44
C GLN A 195 -20.59 -29.18 -12.59
N LEU A 196 -20.61 -28.97 -11.26
CA LEU A 196 -21.54 -29.66 -10.36
C LEU A 196 -23.01 -29.40 -10.72
N ARG A 197 -23.33 -28.18 -11.15
CA ARG A 197 -24.69 -27.83 -11.61
C ARG A 197 -25.05 -28.51 -12.93
N LEU A 198 -24.12 -28.56 -13.87
CA LEU A 198 -24.32 -29.27 -15.15
C LEU A 198 -24.51 -30.76 -14.92
N ASP A 199 -23.70 -31.38 -14.06
CA ASP A 199 -23.85 -32.77 -13.69
C ASP A 199 -25.22 -33.01 -13.07
N ALA A 200 -25.63 -32.20 -12.08
CA ALA A 200 -26.94 -32.34 -11.44
C ALA A 200 -28.10 -32.27 -12.46
N GLN A 201 -28.04 -31.35 -13.43
CA GLN A 201 -29.01 -31.27 -14.51
C GLN A 201 -28.99 -32.51 -15.41
N GLU A 202 -27.80 -33.05 -15.70
CA GLU A 202 -27.66 -34.27 -16.46
C GLU A 202 -28.26 -35.48 -15.70
N TRP A 203 -27.96 -35.63 -14.42
CA TRP A 203 -28.54 -36.66 -13.55
C TRP A 203 -30.06 -36.55 -13.49
N GLN A 204 -30.60 -35.35 -13.33
CA GLN A 204 -32.05 -35.10 -13.34
C GLN A 204 -32.67 -35.49 -14.69
N THR A 205 -32.02 -35.14 -15.79
CA THR A 205 -32.49 -35.49 -17.15
C THR A 205 -32.46 -37.01 -17.37
N ARG A 206 -31.38 -37.68 -16.96
CA ARG A 206 -31.23 -39.14 -17.04
C ARG A 206 -32.28 -39.85 -16.18
N LEU A 207 -32.53 -39.36 -14.96
CA LEU A 207 -33.56 -39.89 -14.06
C LEU A 207 -34.97 -39.71 -14.63
N SER A 208 -35.29 -38.53 -15.19
CA SER A 208 -36.58 -38.29 -15.85
C SER A 208 -36.80 -39.26 -17.01
N ARG A 209 -35.79 -39.47 -17.87
CA ARG A 209 -35.86 -40.45 -18.96
C ARG A 209 -36.06 -41.87 -18.45
N ALA A 210 -35.34 -42.28 -17.40
CA ALA A 210 -35.49 -43.60 -16.80
C ALA A 210 -36.89 -43.80 -16.20
N ALA A 211 -37.43 -42.79 -15.52
CA ALA A 211 -38.79 -42.81 -14.96
C ALA A 211 -39.85 -42.92 -16.08
N ASP A 212 -39.69 -42.18 -17.18
CA ASP A 212 -40.60 -42.25 -18.32
C ASP A 212 -40.54 -43.62 -19.02
N LEU A 213 -39.35 -44.21 -19.16
CA LEU A 213 -39.19 -45.57 -19.68
C LEU A 213 -39.84 -46.60 -18.76
N ALA A 214 -39.67 -46.48 -17.43
CA ALA A 214 -40.31 -47.37 -16.46
C ALA A 214 -41.85 -47.28 -16.51
N ARG A 215 -42.40 -46.06 -16.62
CA ARG A 215 -43.85 -45.86 -16.81
C ARG A 215 -44.35 -46.48 -18.11
N LYS A 216 -43.62 -46.30 -19.22
CA LYS A 216 -43.95 -46.91 -20.51
C LYS A 216 -43.91 -48.43 -20.45
N ALA A 217 -42.87 -49.01 -19.83
CA ALA A 217 -42.75 -50.46 -19.65
C ALA A 217 -43.92 -51.02 -18.83
N LEU A 218 -44.31 -50.35 -17.74
CA LEU A 218 -45.46 -50.74 -16.94
C LEU A 218 -46.77 -50.65 -17.74
N ALA A 219 -46.97 -49.57 -18.53
CA ALA A 219 -48.14 -49.44 -19.39
C ALA A 219 -48.21 -50.54 -20.47
N THR A 220 -47.09 -50.90 -21.09
CA THR A 220 -47.06 -52.00 -22.07
C THR A 220 -47.32 -53.36 -21.41
N HIS A 221 -46.82 -53.57 -20.18
CA HIS A 221 -47.08 -54.78 -19.42
C HIS A 221 -48.57 -54.90 -19.06
N THR A 222 -49.20 -53.83 -18.55
CA THR A 222 -50.63 -53.85 -18.22
C THR A 222 -51.51 -54.04 -19.45
N GLU A 223 -51.17 -53.41 -20.59
CA GLU A 223 -51.89 -53.62 -21.86
C GLU A 223 -51.77 -55.07 -22.35
N SER A 224 -50.57 -55.65 -22.30
CA SER A 224 -50.37 -57.06 -22.65
C SER A 224 -51.15 -58.00 -21.74
N ASN A 225 -51.17 -57.76 -20.43
CA ASN A 225 -51.91 -58.56 -19.45
C ASN A 225 -53.43 -58.48 -19.71
N LEU A 226 -53.96 -57.28 -19.97
CA LEU A 226 -55.38 -57.07 -20.25
C LEU A 226 -55.86 -57.88 -21.46
N SER A 227 -55.01 -58.09 -22.47
CA SER A 227 -55.34 -58.91 -23.64
C SER A 227 -55.60 -60.38 -23.26
N TYR A 228 -54.77 -60.94 -22.37
CA TYR A 228 -54.93 -62.30 -21.86
C TYR A 228 -56.16 -62.42 -20.95
N VAL A 229 -56.38 -61.44 -20.07
CA VAL A 229 -57.56 -61.39 -19.20
C VAL A 229 -58.85 -61.36 -20.04
N LYS A 230 -58.91 -60.53 -21.08
CA LYS A 230 -60.04 -60.49 -22.02
C LYS A 230 -60.24 -61.81 -22.75
N ARG A 231 -59.15 -62.47 -23.20
CA ARG A 231 -59.23 -63.77 -23.87
C ARG A 231 -59.76 -64.86 -22.95
N ILE A 232 -59.27 -64.93 -21.71
CA ILE A 232 -59.74 -65.89 -20.70
C ILE A 232 -61.22 -65.64 -20.39
N ALA A 233 -61.63 -64.38 -20.20
CA ALA A 233 -63.03 -64.03 -19.96
C ALA A 233 -63.94 -64.44 -21.13
N GLY A 234 -63.51 -64.21 -22.39
CA GLY A 234 -64.23 -64.67 -23.58
C GLY A 234 -64.35 -66.20 -23.64
N LEU A 235 -63.26 -66.92 -23.39
CA LEU A 235 -63.26 -68.39 -23.34
C LEU A 235 -64.15 -68.94 -22.22
N LYS A 236 -64.17 -68.30 -21.05
CA LYS A 236 -65.09 -68.66 -19.95
C LYS A 236 -66.55 -68.47 -20.38
N ALA A 237 -66.88 -67.36 -21.02
CA ALA A 237 -68.23 -67.09 -21.52
C ALA A 237 -68.67 -68.10 -22.59
N GLU A 238 -67.78 -68.43 -23.54
CA GLU A 238 -68.01 -69.48 -24.54
C GLU A 238 -68.23 -70.85 -23.88
N ASN A 239 -67.38 -71.23 -22.92
CA ASN A 239 -67.51 -72.49 -22.19
C ASN A 239 -68.85 -72.58 -21.44
N ALA A 240 -69.27 -71.49 -20.79
CA ALA A 240 -70.57 -71.41 -20.13
C ALA A 240 -71.74 -71.58 -21.12
N GLN A 241 -71.67 -70.96 -22.29
CA GLN A 241 -72.68 -71.11 -23.34
C GLN A 241 -72.72 -72.55 -23.88
N LEU A 242 -71.56 -73.16 -24.16
CA LEU A 242 -71.46 -74.54 -24.62
C LEU A 242 -72.05 -75.52 -23.60
N ARG A 243 -71.73 -75.36 -22.31
CA ARG A 243 -72.31 -76.18 -21.23
C ARG A 243 -73.83 -76.06 -21.15
N ARG A 244 -74.34 -74.82 -21.28
CA ARG A 244 -75.80 -74.56 -21.33
C ARG A 244 -76.46 -75.28 -22.52
N MET A 245 -75.81 -75.34 -23.68
CA MET A 245 -76.34 -76.03 -24.86
C MET A 245 -76.35 -77.56 -24.72
N VAL A 246 -75.39 -78.13 -23.97
CA VAL A 246 -75.28 -79.58 -23.72
C VAL A 246 -76.11 -80.02 -22.50
N GLY A 247 -76.69 -79.08 -21.74
CA GLY A 247 -77.49 -79.37 -20.55
C GLY A 247 -76.66 -79.76 -19.33
N TRP A 248 -75.37 -79.42 -19.33
CA TRP A 248 -74.50 -79.58 -18.17
C TRP A 248 -74.67 -78.39 -17.22
N GLU A 249 -74.63 -78.66 -15.91
CA GLU A 249 -74.71 -77.63 -14.87
C GLU A 249 -73.62 -76.57 -15.11
N PRO A 250 -73.93 -75.27 -14.94
CA PRO A 250 -72.91 -74.23 -15.07
C PRO A 250 -71.72 -74.58 -14.18
N ALA A 251 -70.51 -74.44 -14.72
CA ALA A 251 -69.32 -74.60 -13.90
C ALA A 251 -69.45 -73.63 -12.72
N GLU A 252 -69.30 -74.12 -11.49
CA GLU A 252 -69.09 -73.24 -10.34
C GLU A 252 -67.93 -72.33 -10.71
N ASP A 253 -68.18 -71.03 -10.76
CA ASP A 253 -67.11 -70.06 -10.92
C ASP A 253 -66.20 -70.28 -9.71
N SER A 254 -65.13 -71.03 -9.92
CA SER A 254 -63.96 -70.97 -9.05
C SER A 254 -63.44 -69.54 -9.22
N SER A 255 -64.00 -68.67 -8.39
CA SER A 255 -63.47 -67.35 -8.09
C SER A 255 -62.18 -67.56 -7.32
N ASP A 256 -61.14 -68.02 -8.00
CA ASP A 256 -59.80 -67.56 -7.67
C ASP A 256 -59.72 -66.12 -8.15
N ASP A 257 -60.33 -65.26 -7.33
CA ASP A 257 -60.04 -63.86 -7.24
C ASP A 257 -58.63 -63.75 -6.63
N GLU A 258 -57.60 -64.03 -7.43
CA GLU A 258 -56.27 -63.48 -7.17
C GLU A 258 -56.26 -61.98 -7.52
N GLY A 259 -57.17 -61.23 -6.92
CA GLY A 259 -57.05 -59.81 -6.66
C GLY A 259 -56.08 -59.61 -5.51
N GLY A 260 -54.81 -59.92 -5.75
CA GLY A 260 -53.72 -59.65 -4.82
C GLY A 260 -53.79 -58.19 -4.37
N GLU A 261 -53.92 -58.03 -3.06
CA GLU A 261 -53.97 -56.78 -2.30
C GLU A 261 -52.98 -55.72 -2.82
N ASN A 262 -53.44 -54.83 -3.69
CA ASN A 262 -52.71 -53.59 -3.98
C ASN A 262 -53.19 -52.51 -2.99
N GLN A 263 -52.93 -52.74 -1.71
CA GLN A 263 -52.90 -51.66 -0.73
C GLN A 263 -51.64 -50.82 -1.02
N PRO A 264 -51.74 -49.50 -1.22
CA PRO A 264 -50.53 -48.67 -1.24
C PRO A 264 -49.81 -48.84 0.10
N PRO A 265 -48.47 -49.03 0.10
CA PRO A 265 -47.74 -49.22 1.35
C PRO A 265 -47.98 -47.99 2.25
N GLN A 266 -48.67 -48.20 3.36
CA GLN A 266 -48.73 -47.22 4.44
C GLN A 266 -47.29 -47.00 4.91
N MET A 267 -46.71 -45.87 4.52
CA MET A 267 -45.41 -45.43 5.01
C MET A 267 -45.52 -45.24 6.53
N LYS A 268 -45.05 -46.26 7.24
CA LYS A 268 -44.83 -46.24 8.68
C LYS A 268 -43.70 -45.24 8.96
N GLY A 269 -44.09 -44.07 9.46
CA GLY A 269 -43.25 -43.13 10.21
C GLY A 269 -41.88 -42.78 9.61
N LEU A 270 -41.85 -41.76 8.74
CA LEU A 270 -40.65 -40.94 8.63
C LEU A 270 -40.56 -40.03 9.87
N PRO A 271 -39.47 -40.04 10.64
CA PRO A 271 -39.25 -39.02 11.67
C PRO A 271 -39.06 -37.66 10.99
N HIS A 272 -39.96 -36.74 11.31
CA HIS A 272 -39.89 -35.33 10.95
C HIS A 272 -38.72 -34.69 11.70
N HIS A 273 -37.56 -34.56 11.05
CA HIS A 273 -36.43 -33.79 11.58
C HIS A 273 -36.64 -32.32 11.24
N SER A 274 -37.12 -31.55 12.22
CA SER A 274 -37.17 -30.08 12.18
C SER A 274 -35.78 -29.50 11.96
N PRO A 275 -35.55 -28.62 10.95
CA PRO A 275 -34.26 -27.99 10.72
C PRO A 275 -34.06 -26.77 11.63
N ASN A 276 -34.34 -26.88 12.93
CA ASN A 276 -34.18 -25.76 13.85
C ASN A 276 -33.78 -26.18 15.28
N GLN A 277 -32.72 -26.99 15.37
CA GLN A 277 -32.02 -27.23 16.63
C GLN A 277 -30.55 -27.61 16.38
N GLN A 278 -29.81 -26.73 15.71
CA GLN A 278 -28.34 -26.69 15.75
C GLN A 278 -27.90 -25.25 16.01
N HIS A 279 -28.23 -24.75 17.20
CA HIS A 279 -27.64 -23.54 17.79
C HIS A 279 -27.67 -23.66 19.31
N GLN A 280 -26.97 -24.67 19.85
CA GLN A 280 -26.31 -24.61 21.15
C GLN A 280 -25.56 -25.92 21.36
N MET A 281 -24.36 -25.83 21.94
CA MET A 281 -23.43 -26.92 22.27
C MET A 281 -22.45 -27.35 21.16
N GLN A 282 -21.52 -26.45 20.82
CA GLN A 282 -20.10 -26.82 20.64
C GLN A 282 -19.21 -25.56 20.69
N GLY A 283 -19.15 -24.97 21.88
CA GLY A 283 -17.91 -24.36 22.35
C GLY A 283 -17.24 -25.38 23.27
N GLN A 284 -16.23 -26.10 22.75
CA GLN A 284 -15.12 -26.65 23.54
C GLN A 284 -14.04 -27.14 22.58
N GLY A 285 -12.80 -26.78 22.91
CA GLY A 285 -11.67 -26.68 21.99
C GLY A 285 -11.23 -27.96 21.30
N GLN A 286 -10.66 -27.78 20.12
CA GLN A 286 -9.44 -28.49 19.75
C GLN A 286 -8.57 -27.55 18.92
N THR A 287 -7.55 -27.02 19.59
CA THR A 287 -6.37 -26.43 18.97
C THR A 287 -5.75 -27.50 18.08
N MET A 288 -5.77 -27.30 16.76
CA MET A 288 -4.90 -28.04 15.85
C MET A 288 -3.46 -27.67 16.21
N GLN A 289 -2.85 -28.55 16.97
CA GLN A 289 -1.46 -28.51 17.38
C GLN A 289 -0.64 -28.89 16.14
N SER A 290 0.15 -27.94 15.62
CA SER A 290 1.20 -28.20 14.63
C SER A 290 2.13 -29.31 15.13
N PRO A 291 2.50 -30.29 14.30
CA PRO A 291 3.66 -31.11 14.59
C PRO A 291 4.91 -30.30 14.28
N PHE A 292 5.44 -29.73 15.36
CA PHE A 292 6.84 -29.36 15.52
C PHE A 292 7.72 -30.60 15.29
N MET A 293 8.30 -30.73 14.11
CA MET A 293 9.45 -31.61 13.88
C MET A 293 10.71 -30.80 14.20
N GLN A 294 11.27 -31.03 15.38
CA GLN A 294 12.60 -30.54 15.75
C GLN A 294 13.43 -31.72 16.29
N HIS A 295 14.59 -31.88 15.64
CA HIS A 295 15.82 -32.52 16.11
C HIS A 295 15.84 -34.04 16.30
N GLN A 296 16.41 -34.71 15.29
CA GLN A 296 17.53 -35.63 15.56
C GLN A 296 18.79 -35.00 14.98
N GLY A 297 19.61 -34.42 15.86
CA GLY A 297 21.04 -34.43 15.68
C GLY A 297 21.58 -35.52 16.57
N GLU A 298 22.15 -36.57 15.99
CA GLU A 298 23.17 -37.41 16.62
C GLU A 298 23.78 -38.39 15.60
N GLN A 299 25.11 -38.54 15.71
CA GLN A 299 25.99 -39.57 15.14
C GLN A 299 26.50 -39.31 13.72
N GLN A 300 27.73 -38.77 13.60
CA GLN A 300 29.03 -39.46 13.63
C GLN A 300 29.26 -40.32 12.37
N GLY A 301 30.27 -39.91 11.61
CA GLY A 301 30.75 -40.52 10.38
C GLY A 301 31.59 -39.50 9.61
#